data_AF-A0A2E8R6Y2-F1
#
_entry.id   AF-A0A2E8R6Y2-F1
#
_cell.length_a   1.000
_cell.length_b   1.000
_cell.length_c   1.000
_cell.angle_alpha   90.00
_cell.angle_beta   90.00
_cell.angle_gamma   90.00
#
_symmetry.space_group_name_H-M   'P 1'
#
loop_
_entity.id
_entity.type
_entity.pdbx_description
1 polymer ?
#
loop_
_entity_poly.entity_id
_entity_poly.type
_entity_poly.pdbx_seq_one_letter_code
_entity_poly.pdbx_strand_id
1 'polypeptide(L)'
;MQLIKFFNLSLCITLLFSFEIVAQRKNKSQKNKVNYDQSLYSSLKFREVGPFRGGRSCAVTGVEGNPNLFYFGSTGGGVWKTN
;
A
#
# COMPACT_ATOMS: atom_id res chain seq x y z
N MET A 1 -14.29 42.06 -35.49
CA MET A 1 -14.94 41.85 -34.17
C MET A 1 -14.84 40.40 -33.65
N GLN A 2 -14.92 39.36 -34.48
CA GLN A 2 -14.82 37.97 -34.01
C GLN A 2 -13.41 37.58 -33.53
N LEU A 3 -12.34 38.06 -34.17
CA LEU A 3 -10.94 37.78 -33.80
C LEU A 3 -10.60 38.20 -32.34
N ILE A 4 -11.10 39.36 -31.92
CA ILE A 4 -10.91 39.90 -30.56
C ILE A 4 -11.66 39.04 -29.53
N LYS A 5 -12.82 38.47 -29.89
CA LYS A 5 -13.57 37.56 -29.02
C LYS A 5 -12.82 36.24 -28.82
N PHE A 6 -12.21 35.69 -29.87
CA PHE A 6 -11.39 34.47 -29.76
C PHE A 6 -10.12 34.71 -28.95
N PHE A 7 -9.48 35.86 -29.10
CA PHE A 7 -8.32 36.26 -28.30
C PHE A 7 -8.67 36.39 -26.81
N ASN A 8 -9.76 37.09 -26.49
CA ASN A 8 -10.22 37.25 -25.11
C ASN A 8 -10.68 35.92 -24.49
N LEU A 9 -11.28 35.02 -25.28
CA LEU A 9 -11.68 33.70 -24.83
C LEU A 9 -10.47 32.81 -24.52
N SER A 10 -9.45 32.82 -25.38
CA SER A 10 -8.19 32.11 -25.15
C SER A 10 -7.48 32.62 -23.90
N LEU A 11 -7.44 33.94 -23.69
CA LEU A 11 -6.87 34.56 -22.50
C LEU A 11 -7.58 34.10 -21.21
N CYS A 12 -8.93 34.09 -21.21
CA CYS A 12 -9.71 33.59 -20.07
C CYS A 12 -9.44 32.11 -19.76
N ILE A 13 -9.30 31.25 -20.77
CA ILE A 13 -9.02 29.82 -20.58
C ILE A 13 -7.64 29.61 -19.94
N THR A 14 -6.61 30.36 -20.38
CA THR A 14 -5.26 30.27 -19.80
C THR A 14 -5.19 30.75 -18.34
N LEU A 15 -5.97 31.78 -17.98
CA LEU A 15 -6.07 32.28 -16.62
C LEU A 15 -6.73 31.28 -15.66
N LEU A 16 -7.74 30.54 -16.12
CA LEU A 16 -8.44 29.55 -15.30
C LEU A 16 -7.60 28.29 -15.03
N PHE A 17 -6.72 27.89 -15.96
CA PHE A 17 -5.86 26.71 -15.79
C PHE A 17 -4.64 26.93 -14.89
N SER A 18 -4.23 28.19 -14.66
CA SER A 18 -3.01 28.51 -13.91
C SER A 18 -3.17 28.36 -12.39
N PHE A 19 -4.40 28.33 -11.88
CA PHE A 19 -4.70 28.31 -10.43
C PHE A 19 -4.58 26.90 -9.82
N GLU A 20 -4.89 25.85 -10.58
CA GLU A 20 -4.83 24.44 -10.15
C GLU A 20 -3.41 23.98 -9.78
N ILE A 21 -2.38 24.53 -10.45
CA ILE A 21 -0.98 24.13 -10.26
C ILE A 21 -0.47 24.50 -8.86
N VAL A 22 -0.95 25.60 -8.28
CA VAL A 22 -0.50 26.06 -6.96
C VAL A 22 -1.25 25.34 -5.83
N ALA A 23 -2.54 25.00 -6.04
CA ALA A 23 -3.36 24.31 -5.04
C ALA A 23 -2.97 22.83 -4.84
N GLN A 24 -2.48 22.15 -5.88
CA GLN A 24 -2.06 20.76 -5.81
C GLN A 24 -0.61 20.58 -5.30
N ARG A 25 0.10 21.67 -4.97
CA ARG A 25 1.44 21.59 -4.40
C ARG A 25 1.35 21.03 -2.97
N LYS A 26 1.40 19.70 -2.86
CA LYS A 26 1.56 19.01 -1.58
C LYS A 26 2.85 19.51 -0.93
N ASN A 27 2.72 20.31 0.13
CA ASN A 27 3.85 20.67 0.97
C ASN A 27 4.43 19.37 1.54
N LYS A 28 5.55 18.94 0.97
CA LYS A 28 6.32 17.82 1.50
C LYS A 28 6.95 18.32 2.80
N SER A 29 6.19 18.21 3.89
CA SER A 29 6.72 18.37 5.23
C SER A 29 7.95 17.48 5.32
N GLN A 30 9.09 18.11 5.55
CA GLN A 30 10.37 17.45 5.72
C GLN A 30 10.29 16.74 7.07
N LYS A 31 9.65 15.57 7.09
CA LYS A 31 9.72 14.66 8.23
C LYS A 31 11.18 14.29 8.37
N ASN A 32 11.86 14.93 9.32
CA ASN A 32 13.17 14.49 9.76
C ASN A 32 13.03 13.01 10.09
N LYS A 33 13.70 12.14 9.32
CA LYS A 33 13.74 10.72 9.62
C LYS A 33 14.54 10.59 10.91
N VAL A 34 13.84 10.47 12.03
CA VAL A 34 14.47 10.07 13.29
C VAL A 34 14.98 8.66 13.06
N ASN A 35 16.31 8.51 13.06
CA ASN A 35 16.93 7.21 12.95
C ASN A 35 17.12 6.68 14.37
N TYR A 36 16.43 5.59 14.69
CA TYR A 36 16.59 4.90 15.95
C TYR A 36 17.68 3.84 15.79
N ASP A 37 18.55 3.71 16.79
CA ASP A 37 19.53 2.64 16.79
C ASP A 37 18.81 1.28 16.80
N GLN A 38 19.11 0.44 15.81
CA GLN A 38 18.50 -0.88 15.67
C GLN A 38 18.87 -1.81 16.83
N SER A 39 19.96 -1.53 17.55
CA SER A 39 20.36 -2.26 18.76
C SER A 39 19.27 -2.23 19.84
N LEU A 40 18.44 -1.18 19.88
CA LEU A 40 17.34 -1.06 20.85
C LEU A 40 16.25 -2.13 20.64
N TYR A 41 16.12 -2.66 19.42
CA TYR A 41 15.09 -3.63 19.05
C TYR A 41 15.64 -5.05 18.86
N SER A 42 16.95 -5.27 18.99
CA SER A 42 17.58 -6.56 18.67
C SER A 42 17.11 -7.72 19.55
N SER A 43 16.63 -7.42 20.76
CA SER A 43 16.11 -8.42 21.71
C SER A 43 14.62 -8.70 21.52
N LEU A 44 13.92 -7.93 20.69
CA LEU A 44 12.50 -8.14 20.42
C LEU A 44 12.31 -9.33 19.48
N LYS A 45 11.44 -10.25 19.87
CA LYS A 45 11.05 -11.40 19.06
C LYS A 45 9.56 -11.31 18.76
N PHE A 46 9.22 -11.32 17.48
CA PHE A 46 7.85 -11.52 17.07
C PHE A 46 7.41 -12.94 17.44
N ARG A 47 6.22 -13.04 18.03
CA ARG A 47 5.54 -14.31 18.23
C ARG A 47 4.08 -14.16 17.86
N GLU A 48 3.51 -15.24 17.37
CA GLU A 48 2.06 -15.35 17.26
C GLU A 48 1.43 -15.37 18.67
N VAL A 49 0.33 -14.64 18.83
CA VAL A 49 -0.45 -14.65 20.09
C VAL A 49 -1.44 -15.82 20.09
N GLY A 50 -1.83 -16.30 18.91
CA GLY A 50 -2.84 -17.34 18.70
C GLY A 50 -4.26 -16.77 18.60
N PRO A 51 -5.26 -17.60 18.21
CA PRO A 51 -5.18 -19.01 17.81
C PRO A 51 -4.40 -19.21 16.49
N PHE A 52 -3.50 -20.19 16.45
CA PHE A 52 -2.56 -20.38 15.33
C PHE A 52 -3.22 -20.84 14.01
N ARG A 53 -4.43 -21.38 14.11
CA ARG A 53 -5.21 -21.86 12.98
C ARG A 53 -6.65 -21.43 13.23
N GLY A 54 -7.17 -20.57 12.38
CA GLY A 54 -8.50 -20.00 12.52
C GLY A 54 -8.92 -19.25 11.25
N GLY A 55 -10.19 -18.89 11.18
CA GLY A 55 -10.76 -18.22 10.01
C GLY A 55 -11.14 -19.18 8.88
N ARG A 56 -11.41 -18.62 7.71
CA ARG A 56 -11.96 -19.35 6.55
C ARG A 56 -10.83 -19.76 5.59
N SER A 57 -10.82 -21.03 5.18
CA SER A 57 -9.91 -21.54 4.15
C SER A 57 -10.68 -21.73 2.83
N CYS A 58 -10.09 -21.29 1.72
CA CYS A 58 -10.68 -21.43 0.38
C CYS A 58 -9.94 -22.45 -0.50
N ALA A 59 -8.73 -22.88 -0.10
CA ALA A 59 -7.93 -23.82 -0.87
C ALA A 59 -7.04 -24.67 0.05
N VAL A 60 -6.89 -25.94 -0.29
CA VAL A 60 -5.97 -26.89 0.35
C VAL A 60 -5.36 -27.81 -0.72
N THR A 61 -4.09 -28.19 -0.55
CA THR A 61 -3.44 -29.20 -1.39
C THR A 61 -2.45 -30.03 -0.59
N GLY A 62 -2.31 -31.30 -0.96
CA GLY A 62 -1.27 -32.21 -0.48
C GLY A 62 -0.10 -32.30 -1.47
N VAL A 63 1.01 -32.91 -1.05
CA VAL A 63 2.17 -33.14 -1.93
C VAL A 63 2.36 -34.63 -2.18
N GLU A 64 2.38 -35.02 -3.45
CA GLU A 64 2.62 -36.41 -3.86
C GLU A 64 3.98 -36.91 -3.34
N GLY A 65 4.01 -38.14 -2.84
CA GLY A 65 5.21 -38.71 -2.20
C GLY A 65 5.50 -38.18 -0.78
N ASN A 66 4.72 -37.22 -0.26
CA ASN A 66 4.86 -36.74 1.10
C ASN A 66 3.50 -36.68 1.84
N PRO A 67 3.08 -37.80 2.47
CA PRO A 67 1.74 -37.95 3.05
C PRO A 67 1.46 -37.00 4.22
N ASN A 68 2.50 -36.40 4.81
CA ASN A 68 2.38 -35.49 5.93
C ASN A 68 2.61 -34.02 5.53
N LEU A 69 2.67 -33.70 4.23
CA LEU A 69 2.90 -32.34 3.73
C LEU A 69 1.64 -31.78 3.08
N PHE A 70 1.11 -30.71 3.67
CA PHE A 70 -0.06 -30.00 3.20
C PHE A 70 0.18 -28.49 3.20
N TYR A 71 -0.46 -27.83 2.24
CA TYR A 71 -0.57 -26.38 2.16
C TYR A 71 -2.04 -25.97 2.20
N PHE A 72 -2.37 -24.90 2.92
CA PHE A 72 -3.70 -24.30 2.86
C PHE A 72 -3.62 -22.78 2.78
N GLY A 73 -4.60 -22.17 2.10
CA GLY A 73 -4.72 -20.72 1.97
C GLY A 73 -5.86 -20.18 2.82
N SER A 74 -5.60 -19.18 3.67
CA SER A 74 -6.62 -18.51 4.47
C SER A 74 -7.08 -17.20 3.84
N THR A 75 -8.31 -16.80 4.12
CA THR A 75 -8.82 -15.49 3.69
C THR A 75 -8.11 -14.39 4.50
N GLY A 76 -7.22 -13.63 3.84
CA GLY A 76 -6.51 -12.50 4.45
C GLY A 76 -5.31 -12.86 5.34
N GLY A 77 -5.07 -14.14 5.64
CA GLY A 77 -3.95 -14.59 6.46
C GLY A 77 -2.86 -15.35 5.69
N GLY A 78 -2.89 -15.33 4.36
CA GLY A 78 -1.83 -15.90 3.51
C GLY A 78 -1.88 -17.43 3.35
N VAL A 79 -0.72 -18.03 3.08
CA VAL A 79 -0.54 -19.46 2.82
C VAL A 79 0.28 -20.10 3.91
N TRP A 80 -0.16 -21.26 4.37
CA TRP A 80 0.42 -21.98 5.50
C TRP A 80 0.81 -23.37 5.08
N LYS A 81 1.92 -23.85 5.64
CA LYS A 81 2.41 -25.22 5.50
C LYS A 81 2.17 -25.95 6.83
N THR A 82 1.90 -27.24 6.76
CA THR A 82 1.95 -28.08 7.95
C THR A 82 3.33 -28.06 8.60
N ASN A 83 3.38 -28.38 9.90
CA ASN A 83 4.63 -28.40 10.68
C ASN A 83 5.56 -29.52 10.21
#